data_AF-A0A954PNS1-F1
#
_entry.id   AF-A0A954PNS1-F1
#
_cell.length_a   1.000
_cell.length_b   1.000
_cell.length_c   1.000
_cell.angle_alpha   90.00
_cell.angle_beta   90.00
_cell.angle_gamma   90.00
#
_symmetry.space_group_name_H-M   'P 1'
#
loop_
_entity.id
_entity.type
_entity.pdbx_description
1 polymer ?
#
loop_
_entity_poly.entity_id
_entity_poly.type
_entity_poly.pdbx_seq_one_letter_code
_entity_poly.pdbx_strand_id
1 'polypeptide(L)'
;MSRLTLKSMWPFGLWLAVFYCVWLSLVIGGGQWSTVQAHWPIALAMAMGSYVAGSTPMGGGTVGFPVLVLMLDMPASLGRNFGLAVQSIGMVSASVYIFSARRPLDWGLLRPALLGAVVGTPLGAAWIAPFVP
;
A
#
# COMPACT_ATOMS: atom_id res chain seq x y z
N MET A 1 -20.55 12.51 -15.96
CA MET A 1 -19.85 11.32 -15.44
C MET A 1 -19.72 10.30 -16.56
N SER A 2 -18.54 10.15 -17.15
CA SER A 2 -18.30 9.13 -18.19
C SER A 2 -18.54 7.74 -17.62
N ARG A 3 -19.31 6.90 -18.33
CA ARG A 3 -19.53 5.51 -17.93
C ARG A 3 -18.17 4.81 -17.97
N LEU A 4 -17.63 4.46 -16.80
CA LEU A 4 -16.48 3.55 -16.71
C LEU A 4 -16.92 2.23 -17.34
N THR A 5 -16.47 1.98 -18.56
CA THR A 5 -16.70 0.69 -19.20
C THR A 5 -15.72 -0.31 -18.59
N LEU A 6 -16.19 -1.51 -18.22
CA LEU A 6 -15.35 -2.60 -17.70
C LEU A 6 -14.08 -2.80 -18.56
N LYS A 7 -14.22 -2.60 -19.87
CA LYS A 7 -13.12 -2.68 -20.85
C LYS A 7 -11.98 -1.70 -20.59
N SER A 8 -12.24 -0.51 -20.05
CA SER A 8 -11.19 0.47 -19.70
C SER A 8 -10.43 0.08 -18.44
N MET A 9 -11.02 -0.75 -17.58
CA MET A 9 -10.47 -1.12 -16.27
C MET A 9 -9.66 -2.41 -16.29
N TRP A 10 -9.49 -3.02 -17.46
CA TRP A 10 -8.69 -4.24 -17.62
C TRP A 10 -7.25 -4.14 -17.05
N PRO A 11 -6.53 -2.99 -17.11
CA PRO A 11 -5.17 -2.93 -16.57
C PRO A 11 -5.18 -3.02 -15.03
N PHE A 12 -6.19 -2.44 -14.39
CA PHE A 12 -6.40 -2.58 -12.96
C PHE A 12 -6.77 -4.02 -12.57
N GLY A 13 -7.62 -4.68 -13.37
CA GLY A 13 -7.94 -6.10 -13.18
C GLY A 13 -6.70 -7.00 -13.33
N LEU A 14 -5.86 -6.74 -14.32
CA LEU A 14 -4.58 -7.43 -14.51
C LEU A 14 -3.63 -7.20 -13.33
N TRP A 15 -3.52 -5.96 -12.84
CA TRP A 15 -2.70 -5.64 -11.67
C TRP A 15 -3.14 -6.42 -10.44
N LEU A 16 -4.45 -6.48 -10.16
CA LEU A 16 -4.98 -7.28 -9.05
C LEU A 16 -4.67 -8.77 -9.22
N ALA A 17 -4.85 -9.30 -10.43
CA ALA A 17 -4.52 -10.70 -10.71
C ALA A 17 -3.03 -10.99 -10.46
N VAL A 18 -2.14 -10.15 -10.96
CA VAL A 18 -0.69 -10.27 -10.73
C VAL A 18 -0.37 -10.19 -9.24
N PHE A 19 -0.94 -9.21 -8.52
CA PHE A 19 -0.72 -9.04 -7.09
C PHE A 19 -1.13 -10.28 -6.29
N TYR A 20 -2.34 -10.80 -6.50
CA TYR A 20 -2.81 -11.99 -5.79
C TYR A 20 -2.06 -13.25 -6.20
N CYS A 21 -1.66 -13.40 -7.47
CA CYS A 21 -0.82 -14.51 -7.92
C CYS A 21 0.55 -14.48 -7.24
N VAL A 22 1.19 -13.33 -7.15
CA VAL A 22 2.48 -13.16 -6.46
C VAL A 22 2.33 -13.39 -4.96
N TRP A 23 1.30 -12.86 -4.33
CA TRP A 23 1.04 -13.09 -2.91
C TRP A 23 0.83 -14.59 -2.63
N LEU A 24 -0.01 -15.26 -3.42
CA LEU A 24 -0.30 -16.68 -3.24
C LEU A 24 0.94 -17.55 -3.49
N SER A 25 1.76 -17.23 -4.49
CA SER A 25 3.00 -17.96 -4.75
C SER A 25 4.01 -17.80 -3.61
N LEU A 26 4.11 -16.62 -2.99
CA LEU A 26 4.93 -16.41 -1.78
C LEU A 26 4.42 -17.21 -0.59
N VAL A 27 3.10 -17.26 -0.38
CA VAL A 27 2.51 -17.99 0.75
C VAL A 27 2.67 -19.49 0.60
N ILE A 28 2.36 -20.04 -0.58
CA ILE A 28 2.46 -21.47 -0.85
C ILE A 28 3.94 -21.90 -0.95
N GLY A 29 4.74 -21.19 -1.75
CA GLY A 29 6.14 -21.53 -1.97
C GLY A 29 7.02 -21.34 -0.73
N GLY A 30 6.66 -20.40 0.14
CA GLY A 30 7.35 -20.15 1.42
C GLY A 30 6.82 -20.97 2.60
N GLY A 31 5.78 -21.79 2.42
CA GLY A 31 5.16 -22.54 3.53
C GLY A 31 4.55 -21.64 4.62
N GLN A 32 4.20 -20.40 4.29
CA GLN A 32 3.81 -19.35 5.26
C GLN A 32 2.33 -19.43 5.67
N TRP A 33 1.67 -20.55 5.41
CA TRP A 33 0.24 -20.71 5.73
C TRP A 33 -0.04 -20.61 7.23
N SER A 34 0.85 -21.18 8.05
CA SER A 34 0.78 -21.06 9.51
C SER A 34 0.90 -19.60 9.97
N THR A 35 1.78 -18.83 9.35
CA THR A 35 1.96 -17.39 9.62
C THR A 35 0.71 -16.58 9.26
N VAL A 36 0.11 -16.87 8.09
CA VAL A 36 -1.15 -16.21 7.66
C VAL A 36 -2.28 -16.52 8.65
N GLN A 37 -2.37 -17.77 9.11
CA GLN A 37 -3.36 -18.17 10.12
C GLN A 37 -3.10 -17.52 11.48
N ALA A 38 -1.85 -17.46 11.93
CA ALA A 38 -1.50 -16.85 13.22
C ALA A 38 -1.78 -15.34 13.25
N HIS A 39 -1.66 -14.66 12.11
CA HIS A 39 -1.76 -13.21 12.00
C HIS A 39 -3.00 -12.71 11.22
N TRP A 40 -4.04 -13.54 11.09
CA TRP A 40 -5.30 -13.15 10.43
C TRP A 40 -5.95 -11.86 10.97
N PRO A 41 -5.83 -11.47 12.27
CA PRO A 41 -6.41 -10.22 12.76
C PRO A 41 -5.78 -8.98 12.12
N ILE A 42 -4.51 -9.06 11.68
CA ILE A 42 -3.84 -7.98 10.96
C ILE A 42 -4.57 -7.73 9.63
N ALA A 43 -4.93 -8.79 8.91
CA ALA A 43 -5.64 -8.66 7.64
C ALA A 43 -7.03 -8.03 7.82
N LEU A 44 -7.77 -8.44 8.86
CA LEU A 44 -9.07 -7.86 9.20
C LEU A 44 -8.94 -6.37 9.54
N ALA A 45 -8.01 -6.04 10.44
CA ALA A 45 -7.81 -4.65 10.85
C ALA A 45 -7.37 -3.77 9.68
N MET A 46 -6.57 -4.32 8.75
CA MET A 46 -6.16 -3.58 7.56
C MET A 46 -7.26 -3.45 6.53
N ALA A 47 -8.17 -4.41 6.40
CA ALA A 47 -9.36 -4.24 5.55
C ALA A 47 -10.19 -3.03 6.01
N MET A 48 -10.40 -2.91 7.33
CA MET A 48 -11.09 -1.76 7.94
C MET A 48 -10.25 -0.47 7.82
N GLY A 49 -8.95 -0.56 8.10
CA GLY A 49 -8.04 0.58 8.02
C GLY A 49 -7.89 1.13 6.62
N SER A 50 -7.97 0.29 5.59
CA SER A 50 -7.93 0.70 4.18
C SER A 50 -9.14 1.55 3.81
N TYR A 51 -10.32 1.25 4.36
CA TYR A 51 -11.51 2.05 4.16
C TYR A 51 -11.36 3.45 4.79
N VAL A 52 -10.92 3.49 6.06
CA VAL A 52 -10.72 4.76 6.78
C VAL A 52 -9.61 5.60 6.13
N ALA A 53 -8.47 4.99 5.83
CA ALA A 53 -7.36 5.64 5.15
C ALA A 53 -7.80 6.14 3.76
N GLY A 54 -8.52 5.34 2.98
CA GLY A 54 -9.03 5.74 1.67
C GLY A 54 -10.07 6.86 1.72
N SER A 55 -10.78 7.03 2.84
CA SER A 55 -11.75 8.11 3.05
C SER A 55 -11.13 9.42 3.57
N THR A 56 -9.82 9.42 3.86
CA THR A 56 -9.09 10.57 4.41
C THR A 56 -7.83 10.84 3.60
N PRO A 57 -7.20 12.03 3.69
CA PRO A 57 -5.90 12.28 3.06
C PRO A 57 -4.73 11.61 3.80
N MET A 58 -4.99 10.67 4.71
CA MET A 58 -3.98 9.99 5.53
C MET A 58 -3.54 8.66 4.89
N GLY A 59 -2.27 8.31 5.07
CA GLY A 59 -1.71 7.06 4.56
C GLY A 59 -2.19 5.83 5.33
N GLY A 60 -2.07 4.64 4.72
CA GLY A 60 -2.47 3.37 5.35
C GLY A 60 -1.66 3.05 6.62
N GLY A 61 -0.43 3.55 6.71
CA GLY A 61 0.42 3.42 7.90
C GLY A 61 -0.15 4.11 9.14
N THR A 62 -1.00 5.12 8.99
CA THR A 62 -1.61 5.85 10.12
C THR A 62 -2.60 4.98 10.90
N VAL A 63 -3.28 4.04 10.23
CA VAL A 63 -4.13 3.05 10.90
C VAL A 63 -3.34 1.78 11.20
N GLY A 64 -2.45 1.37 10.29
CA GLY A 64 -1.64 0.16 10.44
C GLY A 64 -0.74 0.17 11.67
N PHE A 65 -0.02 1.27 11.88
CA PHE A 65 0.95 1.40 12.96
C PHE A 65 0.33 1.26 14.37
N PRO A 66 -0.68 2.04 14.78
CA PRO A 66 -1.26 1.92 16.12
C PRO A 66 -1.94 0.57 16.34
N VAL A 67 -2.57 -0.02 15.33
CA VAL A 67 -3.14 -1.36 15.45
C VAL A 67 -2.04 -2.39 15.72
N LEU A 68 -0.97 -2.39 14.93
CA LEU A 68 0.11 -3.36 15.08
C LEU A 68 0.89 -3.17 16.38
N VAL A 69 1.23 -1.93 16.72
CA VAL A 69 2.11 -1.63 17.84
C VAL A 69 1.35 -1.56 19.17
N LEU A 70 0.15 -0.97 19.19
CA LEU A 70 -0.59 -0.73 20.43
C LEU A 70 -1.68 -1.76 20.71
N MET A 71 -2.29 -2.37 19.69
CA MET A 71 -3.33 -3.40 19.90
C MET A 71 -2.80 -4.82 19.82
N LEU A 72 -1.74 -5.05 19.04
CA LEU A 72 -1.15 -6.37 18.82
C LEU A 72 0.25 -6.51 19.45
N ASP A 73 0.71 -5.51 20.21
CA ASP A 73 2.00 -5.48 20.90
C ASP A 73 3.21 -5.87 20.03
N MET A 74 3.16 -5.52 18.74
CA MET A 74 4.26 -5.81 17.81
C MET A 74 5.35 -4.73 17.87
N PRO A 75 6.62 -5.06 17.54
CA PRO A 75 7.70 -4.09 17.52
C PRO A 75 7.40 -2.88 16.62
N ALA A 76 7.75 -1.67 17.08
CA ALA A 76 7.58 -0.43 16.31
C ALA A 76 8.29 -0.47 14.95
N SER A 77 9.44 -1.14 14.87
CA SER A 77 10.17 -1.39 13.62
C SER A 77 9.35 -2.20 12.60
N LEU A 78 8.59 -3.19 13.08
CA LEU A 78 7.66 -3.96 12.24
C LEU A 78 6.49 -3.09 11.80
N GLY A 79 5.89 -2.33 12.71
CA GLY A 79 4.80 -1.39 12.39
C GLY A 79 5.20 -0.38 11.31
N ARG A 80 6.42 0.16 11.38
CA ARG A 80 6.99 1.06 10.37
C ARG A 80 7.16 0.37 9.02
N ASN A 81 7.82 -0.79 8.99
CA ASN A 81 8.06 -1.54 7.76
C ASN A 81 6.75 -1.97 7.10
N PHE A 82 5.78 -2.38 7.92
CA PHE A 82 4.44 -2.73 7.47
C PHE A 82 3.70 -1.51 6.89
N GLY A 83 3.76 -0.36 7.57
CA GLY A 83 3.20 0.89 7.06
C GLY A 83 3.76 1.29 5.70
N LEU A 84 5.08 1.17 5.51
CA LEU A 84 5.72 1.41 4.21
C LEU A 84 5.27 0.39 3.15
N ALA A 85 5.14 -0.88 3.50
CA ALA A 85 4.68 -1.93 2.60
C ALA A 85 3.23 -1.69 2.14
N VAL A 86 2.30 -1.43 3.08
CA VAL A 86 0.90 -1.14 2.77
C VAL A 86 0.76 0.15 1.97
N GLN A 87 1.52 1.19 2.31
CA GLN A 87 1.51 2.45 1.55
C GLN A 87 1.98 2.22 0.11
N SER A 88 3.05 1.44 -0.08
CA SER A 88 3.57 1.10 -1.41
C SER A 88 2.51 0.36 -2.25
N ILE A 89 1.96 -0.74 -1.73
CA ILE A 89 0.96 -1.55 -2.43
C ILE A 89 -0.31 -0.73 -2.70
N GLY A 90 -0.78 0.02 -1.71
CA GLY A 90 -1.99 0.84 -1.80
C GLY A 90 -1.87 1.96 -2.81
N MET A 91 -0.82 2.78 -2.73
CA MET A 91 -0.64 3.92 -3.66
C MET A 91 -0.33 3.46 -5.08
N VAL A 92 0.39 2.36 -5.27
CA VAL A 92 0.60 1.78 -6.61
C VAL A 92 -0.73 1.31 -7.18
N SER A 93 -1.55 0.60 -6.39
CA SER A 93 -2.88 0.16 -6.82
C SER A 93 -3.80 1.34 -7.17
N ALA A 94 -3.79 2.39 -6.34
CA ALA A 94 -4.53 3.63 -6.62
C ALA A 94 -4.03 4.34 -7.88
N SER A 95 -2.72 4.38 -8.11
CA SER A 95 -2.12 4.98 -9.32
C SER A 95 -2.54 4.20 -10.57
N VAL A 96 -2.43 2.87 -10.56
CA VAL A 96 -2.89 2.01 -11.66
C VAL A 96 -4.38 2.22 -11.93
N TYR A 97 -5.20 2.33 -10.87
CA TYR A 97 -6.62 2.62 -11.00
C TYR A 97 -6.89 3.99 -11.64
N ILE A 98 -6.23 5.06 -11.17
CA ILE A 98 -6.36 6.44 -11.68
C ILE A 98 -6.04 6.48 -13.18
N PHE A 99 -4.93 5.84 -13.59
CA PHE A 99 -4.55 5.74 -15.00
C PHE A 99 -5.55 4.92 -15.81
N SER A 100 -6.02 3.78 -15.30
CA SER A 100 -7.02 2.94 -15.95
C SER A 100 -8.38 3.65 -16.12
N ALA A 101 -8.75 4.46 -15.12
CA ALA A 101 -9.96 5.27 -15.11
C ALA A 101 -9.83 6.57 -15.93
N ARG A 102 -8.65 6.83 -16.51
CA ARG A 102 -8.34 8.03 -17.32
C ARG A 102 -8.76 9.33 -16.63
N ARG A 103 -8.51 9.43 -15.33
CA ARG A 103 -8.81 10.64 -14.57
C ARG A 103 -7.86 11.76 -15.02
N PRO A 104 -8.36 13.01 -15.17
CA PRO A 104 -7.49 14.14 -15.49
C PRO A 104 -6.49 14.34 -14.35
N LEU A 105 -5.23 14.55 -14.70
CA LEU A 105 -4.12 14.78 -13.78
C LEU A 105 -3.46 16.10 -14.12
N ASP A 106 -3.16 16.89 -13.10
CA ASP A 106 -2.34 18.09 -13.25
C ASP A 106 -0.86 17.70 -13.30
N TRP A 107 -0.32 17.62 -14.51
CA TRP A 107 1.08 17.28 -14.74
C TRP A 107 2.06 18.39 -14.33
N GLY A 108 1.60 19.64 -14.22
CA GLY A 108 2.42 20.75 -13.74
C GLY A 108 2.77 20.59 -12.27
N LEU A 109 1.82 20.09 -11.47
CA LEU A 109 2.05 19.74 -10.06
C LEU A 109 2.70 18.36 -9.90
N LEU A 110 2.24 17.36 -10.66
CA LEU A 110 2.64 15.97 -10.45
C LEU A 110 4.11 15.71 -10.82
N ARG A 111 4.62 16.31 -11.91
CA ARG A 111 6.01 16.09 -12.36
C ARG A 111 7.07 16.50 -11.33
N PRO A 112 7.08 17.73 -10.79
CA PRO A 112 8.06 18.12 -9.78
C PRO A 112 7.88 17.30 -8.49
N ALA A 113 6.65 16.97 -8.11
CA ALA A 113 6.39 16.11 -6.95
C ALA A 113 6.96 14.69 -7.13
N LEU A 114 6.79 14.09 -8.31
CA LEU A 114 7.35 12.77 -8.63
C LEU A 114 8.89 12.80 -8.63
N LEU A 115 9.50 13.81 -9.24
CA LEU A 115 10.97 13.96 -9.23
C LEU A 115 11.50 14.11 -7.80
N GLY A 116 10.85 14.95 -6.99
CA GLY A 116 11.17 15.12 -5.59
C GLY A 116 11.02 13.82 -4.78
N ALA A 117 9.96 13.05 -5.01
CA ALA A 117 9.73 11.79 -4.32
C ALA A 117 10.73 10.69 -4.72
N VAL A 118 11.04 10.57 -6.03
CA VAL A 118 12.00 9.57 -6.54
C VAL A 118 13.38 9.76 -5.92
N VAL A 119 13.80 10.99 -5.65
CA VAL A 119 15.09 11.27 -5.01
C VAL A 119 14.94 11.29 -3.49
N GLY A 120 13.95 12.00 -2.96
CA GLY A 120 13.79 12.23 -1.53
C GLY A 120 13.43 10.97 -0.74
N THR A 121 12.58 10.08 -1.27
CA THR A 121 12.16 8.87 -0.56
C THR A 121 13.32 7.88 -0.34
N PRO A 122 14.14 7.51 -1.34
CA PRO A 122 15.30 6.65 -1.13
C PRO A 122 16.35 7.30 -0.24
N LEU A 123 16.63 8.60 -0.41
CA LEU A 123 17.60 9.30 0.43
C LEU A 123 17.13 9.32 1.90
N GLY A 124 15.85 9.63 2.15
CA GLY A 124 15.28 9.59 3.49
C GLY A 124 15.31 8.17 4.09
N ALA A 125 15.00 7.15 3.30
CA ALA A 125 15.03 5.76 3.76
C ALA A 125 16.46 5.29 4.08
N ALA A 126 17.48 5.70 3.31
CA ALA A 126 18.85 5.24 3.49
C ALA A 126 19.61 6.01 4.58
N TRP A 127 19.40 7.33 4.70
CA TRP A 127 20.18 8.19 5.61
C TRP A 127 19.42 8.71 6.82
N ILE A 128 18.08 8.68 6.85
CA ILE A 128 17.30 9.22 7.98
C ILE A 128 16.63 8.10 8.76
N ALA A 129 15.94 7.17 8.06
CA ALA A 129 15.20 6.08 8.71
C ALA A 129 16.01 5.20 9.68
N PRO A 130 17.33 4.96 9.50
CA PRO A 130 18.13 4.20 10.47
C PRO A 130 18.31 4.91 11.82
N PHE A 131 18.21 6.24 11.86
CA PHE A 131 18.44 7.06 13.05
C PHE A 131 17.15 7.42 13.80
N VAL A 132 15.99 7.03 13.26
CA VAL A 132 14.69 7.26 13.88
C VAL A 132 14.27 6.00 14.65
N PRO A 133 14.01 6.12 15.97
CA PRO A 133 13.63 4.99 16.83
C PRO A 133 12.33 4.31 16.40
#